data_AF-A0A7X7LHG6-F1
#
_entry.id   AF-A0A7X7LHG6-F1
#
_cell.length_a   1.000
_cell.length_b   1.000
_cell.length_c   1.000
_cell.angle_alpha   90.00
_cell.angle_beta   90.00
_cell.angle_gamma   90.00
#
_symmetry.space_group_name_H-M   'P 1'
#
loop_
_entity.id
_entity.type
_entity.pdbx_description
1 polymer ?
#
loop_
_entity_poly.entity_id
_entity_poly.type
_entity_poly.pdbx_seq_one_letter_code
_entity_poly.pdbx_strand_id
1 'polypeptide(L)'
;NKYPFVAYQFDLFQQCIKALSVHNAFQGKHASVGERSMLGVFQDVVQRIETKDETVLVSFDLLYEGLRSTIRGEIQSAIILAEKNLDDENAKRVLKALFMVKYYPNFKTTARNISTLMINDMHVDTKEHDKKVNEALNLLENQDYIQRNGDLYEYLTDDEKSIQEEIKATDIDDGQVINLFKEIIFDTIIGENKIRYIENKQEYDFTSKVDGVILGKEKELTIEIITPNFRDHDKEDLLKGQTMGYNTLLMMVLPDENKMFEDVIMYLKTDKYIRIAQSTTNKDNVKRILFEKAQNNTKRRGDLVILLRRLLAESTVYMNGMKQDVNGSSDGKTRVINAFQNLIKLAYPNLKMLGKTIFSEETIKSIIKSRQDDLFGTDDTTMSEAESEMLNIIHRRKKQSDRTSLVDLRDYFSRKPYGWYQNAIWSIAAKLYKRNKLEFKQDSNLLDDDGVLNALMNNRLYSNTLLEPLVEIDPKLIKELATVYNEFFDETCPVKEARDVANAFKN
;
A
#
# COMPACT_ATOMS: atom_id res chain seq x y z
N ASN A 1 2.07 48.24 37.65
CA ASN A 1 1.96 46.79 37.96
C ASN A 1 1.06 46.12 36.94
N LYS A 2 1.47 44.95 36.43
CA LYS A 2 0.64 44.14 35.49
C LYS A 2 -0.30 43.18 36.21
N TYR A 3 -0.04 42.90 37.49
CA TYR A 3 -0.93 42.14 38.37
C TYR A 3 -2.34 42.75 38.39
N PRO A 4 -3.43 41.95 38.30
CA PRO A 4 -3.50 40.47 38.33
C PRO A 4 -3.34 39.75 36.98
N PHE A 5 -2.89 40.43 35.93
CA PHE A 5 -2.63 39.85 34.61
C PHE A 5 -1.19 39.34 34.45
N VAL A 6 -1.03 38.30 33.63
CA VAL A 6 0.29 37.75 33.27
C VAL A 6 0.78 38.41 31.97
N ALA A 7 2.08 38.68 31.87
CA ALA A 7 2.65 39.49 30.79
C ALA A 7 2.34 38.99 29.36
N TYR A 8 2.23 37.68 29.14
CA TYR A 8 1.91 37.12 27.82
C TYR A 8 0.47 37.40 27.38
N GLN A 9 -0.44 37.64 28.33
CA GLN A 9 -1.87 37.76 28.07
C GLN A 9 -2.19 39.00 27.24
N PHE A 10 -1.43 40.08 27.39
CA PHE A 10 -1.65 41.32 26.65
C PHE A 10 -1.48 41.14 25.14
N ASP A 11 -0.34 40.58 24.71
CA ASP A 11 -0.08 40.33 23.28
C ASP A 11 -0.98 39.22 22.75
N LEU A 12 -1.10 38.10 23.47
CA LEU A 12 -1.94 36.98 23.04
C LEU A 12 -3.40 37.42 22.85
N PHE A 13 -3.96 38.16 23.82
CA PHE A 13 -5.32 38.66 23.75
C PHE A 13 -5.52 39.63 22.58
N GLN A 14 -4.58 40.54 22.35
CA GLN A 14 -4.62 41.45 21.21
C GLN A 14 -4.65 40.70 19.87
N GLN A 15 -3.82 39.67 19.73
CA GLN A 15 -3.77 38.84 18.52
C GLN A 15 -5.05 38.02 18.35
N CYS A 16 -5.58 37.44 19.42
CA CYS A 16 -6.85 36.71 19.44
C CYS A 16 -8.02 37.59 19.01
N ILE A 17 -8.15 38.83 19.54
CA ILE A 17 -9.19 39.77 19.11
C ILE A 17 -9.05 40.11 17.62
N LYS A 18 -7.83 40.40 17.14
CA LYS A 18 -7.61 40.67 15.71
C LYS A 18 -8.08 39.50 14.85
N ALA A 19 -7.72 38.28 15.23
CA ALA A 19 -8.13 37.07 14.53
C ALA A 19 -9.66 36.87 14.55
N LEU A 20 -10.30 36.97 15.72
CA LEU A 20 -11.77 36.92 15.86
C LEU A 20 -12.48 37.99 15.03
N SER A 21 -11.92 39.19 14.94
CA SER A 21 -12.47 40.27 14.12
C SER A 21 -12.38 39.99 12.62
N VAL A 22 -11.26 39.44 12.15
CA VAL A 22 -11.11 39.02 10.73
C VAL A 22 -12.17 37.98 10.36
N HIS A 23 -12.55 37.12 11.31
CA HIS A 23 -13.61 36.13 11.15
C HIS A 23 -15.01 36.63 11.53
N ASN A 24 -15.23 37.95 11.56
CA ASN A 24 -16.52 38.61 11.82
C ASN A 24 -17.19 38.17 13.14
N ALA A 25 -16.41 37.89 14.20
CA ALA A 25 -16.97 37.49 15.48
C ALA A 25 -17.60 38.65 16.29
N PHE A 26 -17.24 39.90 15.98
CA PHE A 26 -17.68 41.10 16.71
C PHE A 26 -18.74 41.90 15.97
N GLN A 27 -19.50 42.68 16.73
CA GLN A 27 -20.48 43.62 16.20
C GLN A 27 -19.77 44.82 15.53
N GLY A 28 -19.93 44.96 14.21
CA GLY A 28 -19.30 46.02 13.40
C GLY A 28 -17.87 45.69 12.95
N LYS A 29 -17.61 45.80 11.64
CA LYS A 29 -16.34 45.39 10.99
C LYS A 29 -15.05 46.06 11.52
N HIS A 30 -15.17 47.20 12.23
CA HIS A 30 -14.03 48.00 12.70
C HIS A 30 -14.17 48.56 14.13
N ALA A 31 -15.24 48.20 14.86
CA ALA A 31 -15.57 48.88 16.11
C ALA A 31 -14.78 48.38 17.34
N SER A 32 -14.25 47.15 17.32
CA SER A 32 -13.84 46.44 18.55
C SER A 32 -12.37 45.99 18.61
N VAL A 33 -11.48 46.56 17.81
CA VAL A 33 -10.06 46.12 17.72
C VAL A 33 -9.05 47.22 18.12
N GLY A 34 -9.52 48.39 18.54
CA GLY A 34 -8.65 49.49 19.00
C GLY A 34 -8.13 49.30 20.43
N GLU A 35 -6.98 49.88 20.75
CA GLU A 35 -6.33 49.80 22.09
C GLU A 35 -7.25 50.25 23.24
N ARG A 36 -8.13 51.23 23.00
CA ARG A 36 -9.14 51.67 23.98
C ARG A 36 -10.19 50.60 24.30
N SER A 37 -10.53 49.75 23.34
CA SER A 37 -11.48 48.65 23.55
C SER A 37 -10.86 47.56 24.42
N MET A 38 -9.57 47.24 24.24
CA MET A 38 -8.84 46.30 25.10
C MET A 38 -8.71 46.80 26.54
N LEU A 39 -8.38 48.08 26.73
CA LEU A 39 -8.32 48.70 28.06
C LEU A 39 -9.66 48.60 28.80
N GLY A 40 -10.77 48.81 28.10
CA GLY A 40 -12.11 48.63 28.67
C GLY A 40 -12.38 47.19 29.14
N VAL A 41 -11.95 46.18 28.36
CA VAL A 41 -12.07 44.77 28.76
C VAL A 41 -11.23 44.48 30.00
N PHE A 42 -9.96 44.92 30.02
CA PHE A 42 -9.12 44.71 31.19
C PHE A 42 -9.70 45.38 32.45
N GLN A 43 -10.27 46.57 32.31
CA GLN A 43 -10.95 47.26 33.41
C GLN A 43 -12.16 46.47 33.92
N ASP A 44 -13.03 45.98 33.03
CA ASP A 44 -14.21 45.17 33.39
C ASP A 44 -13.79 43.88 34.11
N VAL A 45 -12.74 43.22 33.61
CA VAL A 45 -12.22 42.00 34.23
C VAL A 45 -11.66 42.25 35.63
N VAL A 46 -10.94 43.35 35.85
CA VAL A 46 -10.44 43.74 37.19
C VAL A 46 -11.60 44.02 38.15
N GLN A 47 -12.64 44.72 37.69
CA GLN A 47 -13.83 44.98 38.51
C GLN A 47 -14.54 43.68 38.92
N ARG A 48 -14.60 42.68 38.02
CA ARG A 48 -15.22 41.37 38.32
C ARG A 48 -14.46 40.53 39.35
N ILE A 49 -13.17 40.79 39.56
CA ILE A 49 -12.33 40.07 40.53
C ILE A 49 -11.99 40.92 41.76
N GLU A 50 -12.61 42.09 41.92
CA GLU A 50 -12.37 43.00 43.05
C GLU A 50 -12.57 42.33 44.42
N THR A 51 -13.48 41.37 44.50
CA THR A 51 -13.82 40.64 45.73
C THR A 51 -12.98 39.38 45.96
N LYS A 52 -12.02 39.07 45.08
CA LYS A 52 -11.17 37.88 45.17
C LYS A 52 -9.87 38.17 45.94
N ASP A 53 -9.23 37.11 46.42
CA ASP A 53 -8.00 37.18 47.20
C ASP A 53 -6.82 37.81 46.44
N GLU A 54 -5.82 38.30 47.18
CA GLU A 54 -4.59 38.91 46.65
C GLU A 54 -3.68 37.93 45.86
N THR A 55 -4.09 36.67 45.72
CA THR A 55 -3.40 35.63 44.95
C THR A 55 -4.06 35.34 43.60
N VAL A 56 -5.17 36.03 43.29
CA VAL A 56 -5.93 35.80 42.07
C VAL A 56 -5.14 36.15 40.82
N LEU A 57 -5.20 35.25 39.84
CA LEU A 57 -4.72 35.49 38.48
C LEU A 57 -5.91 35.55 37.52
N VAL A 58 -5.79 36.39 36.50
CA VAL A 58 -6.79 36.43 35.43
C VAL A 58 -6.58 35.25 34.50
N SER A 59 -7.58 34.39 34.34
CA SER A 59 -7.61 33.34 33.33
C SER A 59 -8.28 33.81 32.04
N PHE A 60 -8.03 33.14 30.92
CA PHE A 60 -8.48 33.59 29.59
C PHE A 60 -10.00 33.55 29.40
N ASP A 61 -10.72 32.72 30.15
CA ASP A 61 -12.18 32.71 30.19
C ASP A 61 -12.75 34.01 30.79
N LEU A 62 -12.04 34.66 31.71
CA LEU A 62 -12.45 35.98 32.24
C LEU A 62 -12.27 37.07 31.18
N LEU A 63 -11.24 36.99 30.34
CA LEU A 63 -11.07 37.91 29.21
C LEU A 63 -12.21 37.78 28.19
N TYR A 64 -12.72 36.55 27.97
CA TYR A 64 -13.94 36.35 27.19
C TYR A 64 -15.14 37.06 27.84
N GLU A 65 -15.31 36.95 29.16
CA GLU A 65 -16.43 37.57 29.87
C GLU A 65 -16.51 39.08 29.70
N GLY A 66 -15.36 39.77 29.65
CA GLY A 66 -15.31 41.22 29.39
C GLY A 66 -15.57 41.59 27.92
N LEU A 67 -15.40 40.65 26.98
CA LEU A 67 -15.76 40.84 25.57
C LEU A 67 -17.19 40.42 25.23
N ARG A 68 -17.86 39.70 26.12
CA ARG A 68 -19.10 38.96 25.84
C ARG A 68 -20.19 39.82 25.18
N SER A 69 -20.36 41.07 25.60
CA SER A 69 -21.36 42.01 25.07
C SER A 69 -21.05 42.52 23.65
N THR A 70 -19.79 42.45 23.22
CA THR A 70 -19.32 42.93 21.91
C THR A 70 -19.34 41.86 20.82
N ILE A 71 -19.51 40.60 21.21
CA ILE A 71 -19.61 39.45 20.30
C ILE A 71 -20.97 39.48 19.58
N ARG A 72 -21.03 39.03 18.32
CA ARG A 72 -22.30 38.93 17.58
C ARG A 72 -23.25 37.96 18.28
N GLY A 73 -24.54 38.32 18.29
CA GLY A 73 -25.58 37.58 19.02
C GLY A 73 -25.68 36.10 18.65
N GLU A 74 -25.42 35.73 17.38
CA GLU A 74 -25.38 34.33 16.91
C GLU A 74 -24.33 33.50 17.70
N ILE A 75 -23.07 33.96 17.71
CA ILE A 75 -21.96 33.30 18.40
C ILE A 75 -22.16 33.33 19.92
N GLN A 76 -22.66 34.45 20.44
CA GLN A 76 -22.97 34.58 21.85
C GLN A 76 -24.05 33.58 22.29
N SER A 77 -25.09 33.38 21.47
CA SER A 77 -26.18 32.43 21.75
C SER A 77 -25.69 30.98 21.76
N ALA A 78 -24.78 30.62 20.85
CA ALA A 78 -24.17 29.29 20.82
C ALA A 78 -23.41 28.97 22.13
N ILE A 79 -22.63 29.93 22.63
CA ILE A 79 -21.89 29.76 23.90
C ILE A 79 -22.85 29.76 25.09
N ILE A 80 -23.87 30.62 25.11
CA ILE A 80 -24.90 30.63 26.17
C ILE A 80 -25.64 29.28 26.23
N LEU A 81 -25.97 28.70 25.07
CA LEU A 81 -26.62 27.40 25.01
C LEU A 81 -25.68 26.31 25.55
N ALA A 82 -24.41 26.34 25.17
CA ALA A 82 -23.40 25.42 25.70
C ALA A 82 -23.27 25.53 27.23
N GLU A 83 -23.24 26.75 27.78
CA GLU A 83 -23.18 26.99 29.22
C GLU A 83 -24.39 26.45 29.99
N LYS A 84 -25.57 26.41 29.35
CA LYS A 84 -26.79 25.84 29.94
C LYS A 84 -26.80 24.32 29.90
N ASN A 85 -26.18 23.72 28.88
CA ASN A 85 -26.16 22.28 28.67
C ASN A 85 -24.99 21.58 29.38
N LEU A 86 -23.92 22.30 29.68
CA LEU A 86 -22.78 21.79 30.43
C LEU A 86 -23.03 21.94 31.93
N ASP A 87 -22.97 20.85 32.68
CA ASP A 87 -23.03 20.91 34.14
C ASP A 87 -21.65 21.26 34.76
N ASP A 88 -20.56 20.90 34.07
CA ASP A 88 -19.20 21.14 34.55
C ASP A 88 -18.72 22.58 34.29
N GLU A 89 -18.40 23.31 35.36
CA GLU A 89 -17.92 24.69 35.27
C GLU A 89 -16.54 24.82 34.61
N ASN A 90 -15.64 23.85 34.76
CA ASN A 90 -14.36 23.88 34.06
C ASN A 90 -14.54 23.68 32.55
N ALA A 91 -15.48 22.84 32.13
CA ALA A 91 -15.83 22.67 30.72
C ALA A 91 -16.34 23.99 30.11
N LYS A 92 -17.21 24.73 30.81
CA LYS A 92 -17.66 26.06 30.36
C LYS A 92 -16.49 27.03 30.19
N ARG A 93 -15.58 27.06 31.17
CA ARG A 93 -14.41 27.95 31.16
C ARG A 93 -13.43 27.59 30.05
N VAL A 94 -13.12 26.29 29.88
CA VAL A 94 -12.26 25.78 28.80
C VAL A 94 -12.86 26.08 27.43
N LEU A 95 -14.18 25.92 27.27
CA LEU A 95 -14.87 26.24 26.02
C LEU A 95 -14.69 27.72 25.63
N LYS A 96 -14.84 28.65 26.59
CA LYS A 96 -14.62 30.08 26.38
C LYS A 96 -13.19 30.40 26.00
N ALA A 97 -12.22 29.79 26.67
CA ALA A 97 -10.80 29.97 26.36
C ALA A 97 -10.47 29.45 24.95
N LEU A 98 -11.00 28.29 24.55
CA LEU A 98 -10.84 27.73 23.21
C LEU A 98 -11.50 28.60 22.13
N PHE A 99 -12.68 29.15 22.40
CA PHE A 99 -13.31 30.12 21.50
C PHE A 99 -12.41 31.34 21.29
N MET A 100 -11.84 31.89 22.36
CA MET A 100 -10.96 33.06 22.30
C MET A 100 -9.74 32.85 21.40
N VAL A 101 -9.16 31.65 21.41
CA VAL A 101 -7.94 31.34 20.63
C VAL A 101 -8.23 30.71 19.26
N LYS A 102 -9.49 30.40 18.91
CA LYS A 102 -9.86 29.61 17.72
C LYS A 102 -9.15 30.03 16.44
N TYR A 103 -9.18 31.33 16.11
CA TYR A 103 -8.66 31.83 14.84
C TYR A 103 -7.21 32.28 14.88
N TYR A 104 -6.50 32.09 16.00
CA TYR A 104 -5.12 32.52 16.14
C TYR A 104 -4.14 31.35 15.87
N PRO A 105 -3.56 31.25 14.66
CA PRO A 105 -2.83 30.06 14.22
C PRO A 105 -1.52 29.82 14.97
N ASN A 106 -0.93 30.86 15.58
CA ASN A 106 0.35 30.77 16.27
C ASN A 106 0.23 30.22 17.70
N PHE A 107 -1.00 30.02 18.21
CA PHE A 107 -1.21 29.39 19.50
C PHE A 107 -1.61 27.92 19.32
N LYS A 108 -0.72 27.02 19.74
CA LYS A 108 -1.01 25.57 19.73
C LYS A 108 -1.91 25.22 20.90
N THR A 109 -3.14 24.83 20.64
CA THR A 109 -4.16 24.45 21.63
C THR A 109 -3.98 23.03 22.18
N THR A 110 -2.78 22.71 22.69
CA THR A 110 -2.55 21.45 23.40
C THR A 110 -3.18 21.50 24.80
N ALA A 111 -3.49 20.34 25.40
CA ALA A 111 -4.02 20.27 26.77
C ALA A 111 -3.18 21.07 27.78
N ARG A 112 -1.85 21.00 27.65
CA ARG A 112 -0.89 21.77 28.47
C ARG A 112 -1.01 23.28 28.29
N ASN A 113 -1.09 23.74 27.04
CA ASN A 113 -1.19 25.17 26.74
C ASN A 113 -2.55 25.72 27.18
N ILE A 114 -3.62 24.96 26.98
CA ILE A 114 -4.97 25.30 27.47
C ILE A 114 -4.95 25.38 29.00
N SER A 115 -4.36 24.39 29.68
CA SER A 115 -4.21 24.42 31.14
C SER A 115 -3.54 25.70 31.62
N THR A 116 -2.49 26.16 30.94
CA THR A 116 -1.80 27.43 31.24
C THR A 116 -2.73 28.64 31.10
N LEU A 117 -3.61 28.67 30.09
CA LEU A 117 -4.61 29.73 29.92
C LEU A 117 -5.67 29.75 31.03
N MET A 118 -5.90 28.60 31.69
CA MET A 118 -6.94 28.39 32.68
C MET A 118 -6.50 28.67 34.13
N ILE A 119 -5.20 28.89 34.37
CA ILE A 119 -4.66 29.21 35.70
C ILE A 119 -5.28 30.51 36.21
N ASN A 120 -5.85 30.46 37.41
CA ASN A 120 -6.59 31.57 38.02
C ASN A 120 -6.13 31.93 39.44
N ASP A 121 -5.09 31.28 39.96
CA ASP A 121 -4.52 31.55 41.29
C ASP A 121 -3.01 31.22 41.31
N MET A 122 -2.23 31.99 42.09
CA MET A 122 -0.77 31.79 42.22
C MET A 122 -0.36 30.49 42.92
N HIS A 123 -1.23 29.92 43.75
CA HIS A 123 -0.99 28.72 44.56
C HIS A 123 -1.76 27.49 44.07
N VAL A 124 -2.21 27.49 42.80
CA VAL A 124 -2.95 26.37 42.22
C VAL A 124 -2.14 25.06 42.26
N ASP A 125 -2.78 23.96 42.67
CA ASP A 125 -2.22 22.63 42.48
C ASP A 125 -2.25 22.29 40.98
N THR A 126 -1.07 22.32 40.35
CA THR A 126 -0.93 22.09 38.92
C THR A 126 -1.39 20.71 38.48
N LYS A 127 -1.24 19.67 39.32
CA LYS A 127 -1.68 18.31 38.96
C LYS A 127 -3.20 18.19 38.99
N GLU A 128 -3.85 18.74 40.01
CA GLU A 128 -5.30 18.72 40.11
C GLU A 128 -5.93 19.59 39.00
N HIS A 129 -5.34 20.75 38.73
CA HIS A 129 -5.76 21.64 37.64
C HIS A 129 -5.64 20.99 36.26
N ASP A 130 -4.49 20.39 35.95
CA ASP A 130 -4.30 19.67 34.69
C ASP A 130 -5.31 18.53 34.52
N LYS A 131 -5.61 17.80 35.60
CA LYS A 131 -6.62 16.73 35.57
C LYS A 131 -8.01 17.27 35.23
N LYS A 132 -8.46 18.35 35.90
CA LYS A 132 -9.75 18.99 35.63
C LYS A 132 -9.86 19.52 34.21
N VAL A 133 -8.78 20.10 33.68
CA VAL A 133 -8.74 20.59 32.29
C VAL A 133 -8.85 19.43 31.29
N ASN A 134 -8.20 18.29 31.54
CA ASN A 134 -8.33 17.12 30.67
C ASN A 134 -9.73 16.49 30.72
N GLU A 135 -10.34 16.40 31.90
CA GLU A 135 -11.73 15.93 32.06
C GLU A 135 -12.71 16.84 31.31
N ALA A 136 -12.54 18.16 31.44
CA ALA A 136 -13.30 19.15 30.68
C ALA A 136 -13.13 19.01 29.16
N LEU A 137 -11.90 18.84 28.66
CA LEU A 137 -11.64 18.63 27.23
C LEU A 137 -12.31 17.36 26.70
N ASN A 138 -12.21 16.26 27.44
CA ASN A 138 -12.86 15.00 27.06
C ASN A 138 -14.39 15.15 27.03
N LEU A 139 -14.99 15.84 28.00
CA LEU A 139 -16.43 16.11 28.02
C LEU A 139 -16.87 16.94 26.81
N LEU A 140 -16.13 18.01 26.50
CA LEU A 140 -16.42 18.89 25.37
C LEU A 140 -16.26 18.17 24.02
N GLU A 141 -15.26 17.29 23.89
CA GLU A 141 -15.03 16.47 22.68
C GLU A 141 -16.17 15.47 22.48
N ASN A 142 -16.60 14.80 23.55
CA ASN A 142 -17.71 13.84 23.50
C ASN A 142 -19.06 14.49 23.14
N GLN A 143 -19.25 15.77 23.49
CA GLN A 143 -20.47 16.54 23.20
C GLN A 143 -20.32 17.43 21.94
N ASP A 144 -19.30 17.21 21.11
CA ASP A 144 -19.07 17.93 19.85
C ASP A 144 -18.98 19.47 19.98
N TYR A 145 -18.61 19.99 21.16
CA TYR A 145 -18.28 21.41 21.32
C TYR A 145 -16.89 21.74 20.78
N ILE A 146 -16.00 20.75 20.81
CA ILE A 146 -14.63 20.87 20.32
C ILE A 146 -14.28 19.65 19.47
N GLN A 147 -13.28 19.80 18.61
CA GLN A 147 -12.68 18.68 17.89
C GLN A 147 -11.21 18.54 18.27
N ARG A 148 -10.75 17.29 18.37
CA ARG A 148 -9.33 16.97 18.50
C ARG A 148 -8.72 16.63 17.13
N ASN A 149 -7.59 17.27 16.81
CA ASN A 149 -6.78 17.02 15.62
C ASN A 149 -5.35 16.68 16.06
N GLY A 150 -5.08 15.39 16.29
CA GLY A 150 -3.82 14.94 16.91
C GLY A 150 -3.78 15.37 18.38
N ASP A 151 -2.89 16.31 18.73
CA ASP A 151 -2.75 16.85 20.10
C ASP A 151 -3.37 18.23 20.29
N LEU A 152 -4.03 18.77 19.26
CA LEU A 152 -4.64 20.09 19.26
C LEU A 152 -6.15 19.99 19.45
N TYR A 153 -6.71 20.83 20.33
CA TYR A 153 -8.15 20.96 20.56
C TYR A 153 -8.68 22.25 19.94
N GLU A 154 -9.79 22.19 19.23
CA GLU A 154 -10.34 23.35 18.54
C GLU A 154 -11.83 23.52 18.84
N TYR A 155 -12.26 24.75 19.15
CA TYR A 155 -13.68 25.09 19.27
C TYR A 155 -14.42 24.88 17.95
N LEU A 156 -15.59 24.25 17.98
CA LEU A 156 -16.47 24.11 16.81
C LEU A 156 -17.58 25.16 16.82
N THR A 157 -17.64 25.96 15.75
CA THR A 157 -18.77 26.84 15.45
C THR A 157 -20.00 26.04 15.01
N ASP A 158 -21.19 26.64 15.06
CA ASP A 158 -22.43 25.93 14.69
C ASP A 158 -22.39 25.39 13.25
N ASP A 159 -21.82 26.15 12.30
CA ASP A 159 -21.60 25.68 10.93
C ASP A 159 -20.66 24.47 10.88
N GLU A 160 -19.57 24.49 11.66
CA GLU A 160 -18.61 23.37 11.72
C GLU A 160 -19.20 22.14 12.42
N LYS A 161 -20.05 22.34 13.44
CA LYS A 161 -20.78 21.26 14.12
C LYS A 161 -21.77 20.59 13.17
N SER A 162 -22.59 21.38 12.46
CA SER A 162 -23.52 20.87 11.45
C SER A 162 -22.77 20.03 10.40
N ILE A 163 -21.66 20.54 9.87
CA ILE A 163 -20.82 19.80 8.92
C ILE A 163 -20.25 18.53 9.56
N GLN A 164 -19.80 18.58 10.81
CA GLN A 164 -19.25 17.42 11.51
C GLN A 164 -20.31 16.34 11.74
N GLU A 165 -21.53 16.72 12.11
CA GLU A 165 -22.67 15.81 12.26
C GLU A 165 -23.05 15.17 10.92
N GLU A 166 -23.10 15.95 9.83
CA GLU A 166 -23.35 15.44 8.49
C GLU A 166 -22.24 14.48 8.01
N ILE A 167 -20.97 14.77 8.32
CA ILE A 167 -19.86 13.83 8.08
C ILE A 167 -20.07 12.55 8.88
N LYS A 168 -20.39 12.62 10.18
CA LYS A 168 -20.63 11.42 11.01
C LYS A 168 -21.83 10.61 10.51
N ALA A 169 -22.87 11.27 10.01
CA ALA A 169 -24.07 10.65 9.44
C ALA A 169 -23.87 10.11 8.01
N THR A 170 -22.73 10.40 7.38
CA THR A 170 -22.43 9.87 6.04
C THR A 170 -22.23 8.35 6.10
N ASP A 171 -23.00 7.61 5.32
CA ASP A 171 -22.89 6.16 5.24
C ASP A 171 -21.71 5.72 4.37
N ILE A 172 -20.99 4.69 4.83
CA ILE A 172 -19.87 4.05 4.14
C ILE A 172 -20.15 2.56 4.04
N ASP A 173 -20.05 2.01 2.84
CA ASP A 173 -20.16 0.57 2.61
C ASP A 173 -18.80 -0.14 2.73
N ASP A 174 -18.84 -1.45 2.96
CA ASP A 174 -17.64 -2.30 3.10
C ASP A 174 -16.75 -2.29 1.84
N GLY A 175 -17.35 -2.11 0.66
CA GLY A 175 -16.62 -2.01 -0.60
C GLY A 175 -15.73 -0.77 -0.65
N GLN A 176 -16.19 0.36 -0.11
CA GLN A 176 -15.36 1.57 0.03
C GLN A 176 -14.17 1.35 0.98
N VAL A 177 -14.39 0.59 2.06
CA VAL A 177 -13.33 0.24 3.02
C VAL A 177 -12.27 -0.64 2.35
N ILE A 178 -12.68 -1.69 1.65
CA ILE A 178 -11.79 -2.61 0.92
C ILE A 178 -10.99 -1.84 -0.15
N ASN A 179 -11.64 -0.94 -0.88
CA ASN A 179 -10.97 -0.12 -1.89
C ASN A 179 -9.93 0.82 -1.27
N LEU A 180 -10.17 1.38 -0.08
CA LEU A 180 -9.15 2.19 0.60
C LEU A 180 -7.93 1.35 0.98
N PHE A 181 -8.13 0.15 1.53
CA PHE A 181 -7.02 -0.76 1.83
C PHE A 181 -6.26 -1.14 0.56
N LYS A 182 -6.96 -1.36 -0.55
CA LYS A 182 -6.34 -1.58 -1.87
C LYS A 182 -5.43 -0.41 -2.27
N GLU A 183 -5.95 0.81 -2.21
CA GLU A 183 -5.21 2.02 -2.59
C GLU A 183 -3.99 2.27 -1.69
N ILE A 184 -4.12 2.04 -0.38
CA ILE A 184 -3.01 2.28 0.55
C ILE A 184 -2.00 1.14 0.47
N ILE A 185 -2.41 -0.11 0.60
CA ILE A 185 -1.49 -1.25 0.71
C ILE A 185 -0.87 -1.60 -0.63
N PHE A 186 -1.68 -1.82 -1.66
CA PHE A 186 -1.18 -2.29 -2.94
C PHE A 186 -0.67 -1.13 -3.81
N ASP A 187 -1.43 -0.04 -3.93
CA ASP A 187 -1.03 1.06 -4.83
C ASP A 187 0.02 2.00 -4.19
N THR A 188 -0.03 2.26 -2.87
CA THR A 188 0.87 3.23 -2.21
C THR A 188 2.07 2.56 -1.53
N ILE A 189 1.87 1.51 -0.73
CA ILE A 189 2.95 0.89 0.07
C ILE A 189 3.77 -0.08 -0.77
N ILE A 190 3.13 -1.06 -1.42
CA ILE A 190 3.81 -2.01 -2.31
C ILE A 190 4.20 -1.30 -3.61
N GLY A 191 3.23 -0.64 -4.26
CA GLY A 191 3.43 0.22 -5.42
C GLY A 191 3.75 -0.51 -6.73
N GLU A 192 3.73 -1.83 -6.72
CA GLU A 192 4.12 -2.68 -7.85
C GLU A 192 3.12 -3.85 -7.96
N ASN A 193 2.72 -4.20 -9.19
CA ASN A 193 1.85 -5.35 -9.46
C ASN A 193 2.62 -6.64 -9.77
N LYS A 194 3.96 -6.55 -9.72
CA LYS A 194 4.88 -7.66 -9.92
C LYS A 194 5.96 -7.59 -8.86
N ILE A 195 6.43 -8.74 -8.40
CA ILE A 195 7.57 -8.80 -7.48
C ILE A 195 8.69 -9.59 -8.14
N ARG A 196 9.91 -9.04 -8.07
CA ARG A 196 11.11 -9.71 -8.57
C ARG A 196 11.52 -10.86 -7.65
N TYR A 197 11.73 -12.03 -8.23
CA TYR A 197 12.36 -13.15 -7.56
C TYR A 197 13.88 -13.01 -7.59
N ILE A 198 14.51 -13.08 -6.42
CA ILE A 198 15.92 -12.74 -6.27
C ILE A 198 16.83 -13.72 -7.03
N GLU A 199 16.52 -15.01 -7.01
CA GLU A 199 17.44 -16.03 -7.56
C GLU A 199 17.54 -16.00 -9.08
N ASN A 200 16.45 -15.69 -9.80
CA ASN A 200 16.45 -15.65 -11.28
C ASN A 200 16.25 -14.25 -11.88
N LYS A 201 16.09 -13.22 -11.03
CA LYS A 201 15.83 -11.82 -11.38
C LYS A 201 14.56 -11.56 -12.19
N GLN A 202 13.64 -12.52 -12.25
CA GLN A 202 12.39 -12.39 -13.01
C GLN A 202 11.27 -11.81 -12.16
N GLU A 203 10.36 -11.11 -12.82
CA GLU A 203 9.20 -10.50 -12.19
C GLU A 203 7.98 -11.39 -12.35
N TYR A 204 7.28 -11.64 -11.24
CA TYR A 204 6.06 -12.43 -11.21
C TYR A 204 4.87 -11.56 -10.83
N ASP A 205 3.83 -11.58 -11.65
CA ASP A 205 2.56 -10.92 -11.37
C ASP A 205 1.84 -11.64 -10.20
N PHE A 206 1.03 -10.90 -9.46
CA PHE A 206 0.19 -11.48 -8.41
C PHE A 206 -1.22 -10.86 -8.41
N THR A 207 -2.16 -11.62 -7.85
CA THR A 207 -3.51 -11.17 -7.51
C THR A 207 -3.47 -10.47 -6.17
N SER A 208 -4.00 -9.25 -6.10
CA SER A 208 -4.21 -8.54 -4.84
C SER A 208 -5.55 -8.95 -4.24
N LYS A 209 -5.57 -9.24 -2.94
CA LYS A 209 -6.79 -9.66 -2.23
C LYS A 209 -6.82 -9.04 -0.83
N VAL A 210 -8.00 -8.61 -0.38
CA VAL A 210 -8.22 -8.07 0.96
C VAL A 210 -9.49 -8.71 1.54
N ASP A 211 -9.40 -9.29 2.73
CA ASP A 211 -10.55 -9.83 3.47
C ASP A 211 -11.45 -10.77 2.62
N GLY A 212 -10.85 -11.64 1.81
CA GLY A 212 -11.60 -12.53 0.92
C GLY A 212 -11.92 -11.95 -0.46
N VAL A 213 -11.81 -10.63 -0.68
CA VAL A 213 -12.21 -9.95 -1.92
C VAL A 213 -11.03 -9.74 -2.87
N ILE A 214 -11.18 -10.23 -4.10
CA ILE A 214 -10.18 -10.10 -5.17
C ILE A 214 -10.21 -8.70 -5.77
N LEU A 215 -9.04 -8.10 -5.94
CA LEU A 215 -8.84 -6.74 -6.39
C LEU A 215 -8.14 -6.72 -7.75
N GLY A 216 -8.93 -6.63 -8.82
CA GLY A 216 -8.42 -6.55 -10.19
C GLY A 216 -8.43 -7.89 -10.93
N LYS A 217 -7.43 -8.09 -11.80
CA LYS A 217 -7.35 -9.30 -12.64
C LYS A 217 -6.67 -10.43 -11.90
N GLU A 218 -7.28 -11.61 -11.92
CA GLU A 218 -6.71 -12.81 -11.34
C GLU A 218 -5.45 -13.27 -12.09
N LYS A 219 -4.49 -13.72 -11.27
CA LYS A 219 -3.19 -14.28 -11.59
C LYS A 219 -2.98 -15.52 -10.74
N GLU A 220 -1.97 -16.32 -11.10
CA GLU A 220 -1.73 -17.60 -10.43
C GLU A 220 -1.27 -17.42 -8.97
N LEU A 221 -0.32 -16.50 -8.73
CA LEU A 221 0.13 -16.12 -7.38
C LEU A 221 -0.83 -15.11 -6.77
N THR A 222 -1.08 -15.20 -5.46
CA THR A 222 -2.01 -14.31 -4.74
C THR A 222 -1.38 -13.80 -3.45
N ILE A 223 -1.53 -12.50 -3.20
CA ILE A 223 -1.24 -11.86 -1.92
C ILE A 223 -2.56 -11.43 -1.30
N GLU A 224 -2.90 -12.03 -0.16
CA GLU A 224 -4.09 -11.71 0.62
C GLU A 224 -3.72 -11.00 1.91
N ILE A 225 -4.32 -9.84 2.14
CA ILE A 225 -4.21 -9.11 3.40
C ILE A 225 -5.50 -9.33 4.20
N ILE A 226 -5.36 -9.76 5.44
CA ILE A 226 -6.45 -9.86 6.40
C ILE A 226 -6.37 -8.68 7.36
N THR A 227 -7.41 -7.87 7.40
CA THR A 227 -7.49 -6.69 8.27
C THR A 227 -8.05 -7.05 9.66
N PRO A 228 -7.76 -6.24 10.70
CA PRO A 228 -8.25 -6.48 12.06
C PRO A 228 -9.78 -6.56 12.20
N ASN A 229 -10.54 -5.93 11.30
CA ASN A 229 -12.01 -5.97 11.36
C ASN A 229 -12.60 -7.19 10.62
N PHE A 230 -11.77 -8.08 10.07
CA PHE A 230 -12.26 -9.28 9.39
C PHE A 230 -12.84 -10.28 10.39
N ARG A 231 -14.02 -10.83 10.10
CA ARG A 231 -14.77 -11.73 10.99
C ARG A 231 -13.99 -12.97 11.47
N ASP A 232 -13.00 -13.40 10.70
CA ASP A 232 -12.21 -14.61 10.92
C ASP A 232 -10.75 -14.28 11.33
N HIS A 233 -10.45 -13.00 11.62
CA HIS A 233 -9.12 -12.50 11.96
C HIS A 233 -8.40 -13.32 13.05
N ASP A 234 -9.10 -13.65 14.13
CA ASP A 234 -8.52 -14.34 15.29
C ASP A 234 -8.52 -15.87 15.17
N LYS A 235 -9.08 -16.42 14.08
CA LYS A 235 -9.25 -17.87 13.90
C LYS A 235 -8.04 -18.47 13.20
N GLU A 236 -6.92 -18.56 13.92
CA GLU A 236 -5.64 -19.04 13.38
C GLU A 236 -5.77 -20.39 12.63
N ASP A 237 -6.49 -21.37 13.19
CA ASP A 237 -6.66 -22.68 12.55
C ASP A 237 -7.44 -22.60 11.23
N LEU A 238 -8.43 -21.69 11.13
CA LEU A 238 -9.18 -21.45 9.91
C LEU A 238 -8.28 -20.79 8.84
N LEU A 239 -7.48 -19.80 9.24
CA LEU A 239 -6.55 -19.11 8.33
C LEU A 239 -5.47 -20.06 7.80
N LYS A 240 -4.91 -20.93 8.67
CA LYS A 240 -4.04 -22.03 8.24
C LYS A 240 -4.77 -22.95 7.27
N GLY A 241 -5.96 -23.42 7.61
CA GLY A 241 -6.76 -24.30 6.74
C GLY A 241 -7.01 -23.69 5.35
N GLN A 242 -7.30 -22.39 5.27
CA GLN A 242 -7.49 -21.67 4.01
C GLN A 242 -6.23 -21.67 3.15
N THR A 243 -5.04 -21.54 3.74
CA THR A 243 -3.78 -21.54 2.97
C THR A 243 -3.29 -22.95 2.60
N MET A 244 -3.78 -24.01 3.26
CA MET A 244 -3.33 -25.39 3.01
C MET A 244 -3.71 -25.91 1.61
N GLY A 245 -4.85 -25.47 1.07
CA GLY A 245 -5.34 -25.88 -0.26
C GLY A 245 -4.71 -25.12 -1.43
N TYR A 246 -4.02 -24.01 -1.17
CA TYR A 246 -3.52 -23.10 -2.20
C TYR A 246 -2.03 -22.83 -2.02
N ASN A 247 -1.20 -23.60 -2.71
CA ASN A 247 0.25 -23.42 -2.73
C ASN A 247 0.71 -22.12 -3.46
N THR A 248 -0.24 -21.32 -3.94
CA THR A 248 -0.02 -20.03 -4.59
C THR A 248 -0.57 -18.85 -3.79
N LEU A 249 -1.02 -19.08 -2.56
CA LEU A 249 -1.55 -18.06 -1.65
C LEU A 249 -0.52 -17.66 -0.57
N LEU A 250 -0.16 -16.39 -0.56
CA LEU A 250 0.50 -15.71 0.56
C LEU A 250 -0.56 -14.93 1.34
N MET A 251 -0.81 -15.31 2.59
CA MET A 251 -1.73 -14.61 3.48
C MET A 251 -0.95 -13.85 4.55
N MET A 252 -1.24 -12.56 4.71
CA MET A 252 -0.65 -11.70 5.72
C MET A 252 -1.75 -11.12 6.59
N VAL A 253 -1.71 -11.43 7.88
CA VAL A 253 -2.69 -11.00 8.88
C VAL A 253 -2.10 -9.83 9.64
N LEU A 254 -2.69 -8.65 9.48
CA LEU A 254 -2.28 -7.44 10.20
C LEU A 254 -2.58 -7.63 11.70
N PRO A 255 -1.75 -7.14 12.62
CA PRO A 255 -2.08 -7.21 14.04
C PRO A 255 -3.21 -6.22 14.39
N ASP A 256 -3.87 -6.45 15.52
CA ASP A 256 -4.86 -5.53 16.06
C ASP A 256 -4.25 -4.16 16.37
N GLU A 257 -4.95 -3.11 15.95
CA GLU A 257 -4.58 -1.74 16.26
C GLU A 257 -5.82 -0.96 16.69
N ASN A 258 -5.76 -0.40 17.90
CA ASN A 258 -6.80 0.45 18.43
C ASN A 258 -7.02 1.66 17.51
N LYS A 259 -8.27 1.94 17.17
CA LYS A 259 -8.71 3.10 16.38
C LYS A 259 -8.36 3.11 14.89
N MET A 260 -7.59 2.15 14.37
CA MET A 260 -7.30 2.08 12.92
C MET A 260 -8.59 2.09 12.09
N PHE A 261 -9.56 1.25 12.48
CA PHE A 261 -10.83 1.15 11.77
C PHE A 261 -11.68 2.43 11.91
N GLU A 262 -11.69 3.05 13.09
CA GLU A 262 -12.37 4.34 13.32
C GLU A 262 -11.79 5.43 12.41
N ASP A 263 -10.47 5.50 12.27
CA ASP A 263 -9.78 6.46 11.40
C ASP A 263 -10.05 6.19 9.91
N VAL A 264 -10.09 4.91 9.49
CA VAL A 264 -10.47 4.51 8.12
C VAL A 264 -11.89 4.96 7.80
N ILE A 265 -12.85 4.67 8.67
CA ILE A 265 -14.25 5.04 8.48
C ILE A 265 -14.39 6.57 8.47
N MET A 266 -13.75 7.27 9.42
CA MET A 266 -13.80 8.74 9.47
C MET A 266 -13.16 9.38 8.24
N TYR A 267 -12.07 8.81 7.72
CA TYR A 267 -11.45 9.25 6.48
C TYR A 267 -12.42 9.16 5.30
N LEU A 268 -13.06 8.00 5.13
CA LEU A 268 -14.01 7.75 4.05
C LEU A 268 -15.25 8.62 4.14
N LYS A 269 -15.81 8.77 5.34
CA LYS A 269 -16.96 9.66 5.61
C LYS A 269 -16.64 11.11 5.23
N THR A 270 -15.51 11.62 5.73
CA THR A 270 -15.07 12.98 5.45
C THR A 270 -14.84 13.19 3.95
N ASP A 271 -14.19 12.23 3.29
CA ASP A 271 -13.87 12.33 1.87
C ASP A 271 -15.13 12.31 0.99
N LYS A 272 -16.05 11.37 1.25
CA LYS A 272 -17.34 11.25 0.56
C LYS A 272 -18.18 12.51 0.73
N TYR A 273 -18.30 12.99 1.97
CA TYR A 273 -19.05 14.21 2.27
C TYR A 273 -18.50 15.42 1.54
N ILE A 274 -17.18 15.65 1.59
CA ILE A 274 -16.53 16.79 0.91
C ILE A 274 -16.79 16.75 -0.59
N ARG A 275 -16.70 15.57 -1.24
CA ARG A 275 -16.97 15.44 -2.67
C ARG A 275 -18.41 15.83 -3.04
N ILE A 276 -19.39 15.54 -2.18
CA ILE A 276 -20.80 15.88 -2.40
C ILE A 276 -21.08 17.35 -2.07
N ALA A 277 -20.50 17.86 -0.97
CA ALA A 277 -20.76 19.20 -0.46
C ALA A 277 -20.02 20.31 -1.22
N GLN A 278 -19.06 19.99 -2.10
CA GLN A 278 -18.34 20.96 -2.93
C GLN A 278 -19.28 21.61 -3.99
N SER A 279 -19.99 22.66 -3.59
CA SER A 279 -20.80 23.50 -4.47
C SER A 279 -20.30 24.94 -4.54
N THR A 280 -20.35 25.55 -5.73
CA THR A 280 -20.05 26.97 -5.94
C THR A 280 -21.06 27.91 -5.26
N THR A 281 -22.26 27.41 -4.93
CA THR A 281 -23.33 28.16 -4.26
C THR A 281 -23.16 28.28 -2.75
N ASN A 282 -22.20 27.56 -2.16
CA ASN A 282 -21.97 27.62 -0.71
C ASN A 282 -21.46 29.00 -0.28
N LYS A 283 -21.85 29.41 0.92
CA LYS A 283 -21.31 30.60 1.59
C LYS A 283 -19.79 30.45 1.78
N ASP A 284 -19.07 31.58 1.80
CA ASP A 284 -17.59 31.57 1.86
C ASP A 284 -17.04 30.92 3.14
N ASN A 285 -17.76 31.03 4.27
CA ASN A 285 -17.42 30.33 5.51
C ASN A 285 -17.48 28.81 5.36
N VAL A 286 -18.54 28.27 4.75
CA VAL A 286 -18.70 26.83 4.50
C VAL A 286 -17.62 26.33 3.56
N LYS A 287 -17.31 27.08 2.49
CA LYS A 287 -16.21 26.75 1.57
C LYS A 287 -14.87 26.63 2.30
N ARG A 288 -14.58 27.56 3.21
CA ARG A 288 -13.38 27.53 4.04
C ARG A 288 -13.35 26.30 4.95
N ILE A 289 -14.46 25.98 5.64
CA ILE A 289 -14.54 24.81 6.52
C ILE A 289 -14.32 23.51 5.73
N LEU A 290 -14.96 23.36 4.56
CA LEU A 290 -14.77 22.19 3.70
C LEU A 290 -13.31 22.03 3.25
N PHE A 291 -12.64 23.14 2.94
CA PHE A 291 -11.22 23.15 2.59
C PHE A 291 -10.33 22.72 3.76
N GLU A 292 -10.57 23.23 4.96
CA GLU A 292 -9.84 22.82 6.18
C GLU A 292 -10.07 21.34 6.50
N LYS A 293 -11.31 20.84 6.37
CA LYS A 293 -11.63 19.40 6.52
C LYS A 293 -10.89 18.55 5.49
N ALA A 294 -10.78 19.01 4.24
CA ALA A 294 -10.04 18.31 3.19
C ALA A 294 -8.53 18.21 3.50
N GLN A 295 -7.94 19.29 4.01
CA GLN A 295 -6.53 19.28 4.43
C GLN A 295 -6.30 18.32 5.60
N ASN A 296 -7.16 18.36 6.61
CA ASN A 296 -7.11 17.43 7.74
C ASN A 296 -7.28 15.97 7.27
N ASN A 297 -8.16 15.73 6.30
CA ASN A 297 -8.37 14.39 5.76
C ASN A 297 -7.17 13.88 4.95
N THR A 298 -6.46 14.78 4.27
CA THR A 298 -5.19 14.46 3.59
C THR A 298 -4.12 14.02 4.59
N LYS A 299 -4.01 14.74 5.72
CA LYS A 299 -3.11 14.36 6.81
C LYS A 299 -3.49 12.99 7.41
N ARG A 300 -4.78 12.77 7.71
CA ARG A 300 -5.30 11.47 8.19
C ARG A 300 -4.92 10.33 7.25
N ARG A 301 -5.04 10.53 5.93
CA ARG A 301 -4.59 9.54 4.95
C ARG A 301 -3.08 9.25 5.06
N GLY A 302 -2.26 10.28 5.24
CA GLY A 302 -0.83 10.14 5.46
C GLY A 302 -0.50 9.32 6.71
N ASP A 303 -1.19 9.60 7.82
CA ASP A 303 -1.05 8.87 9.08
C ASP A 303 -1.48 7.39 8.92
N LEU A 304 -2.58 7.12 8.20
CA LEU A 304 -3.02 5.75 7.85
C LEU A 304 -1.98 4.99 7.01
N VAL A 305 -1.29 5.66 6.07
CA VAL A 305 -0.22 5.03 5.27
C VAL A 305 0.96 4.62 6.15
N ILE A 306 1.36 5.49 7.09
CA ILE A 306 2.44 5.20 8.04
C ILE A 306 2.05 4.02 8.94
N LEU A 307 0.83 4.05 9.46
CA LEU A 307 0.29 3.00 10.31
C LEU A 307 0.24 1.66 9.58
N LEU A 308 -0.37 1.59 8.40
CA LEU A 308 -0.48 0.34 7.63
C LEU A 308 0.87 -0.21 7.19
N ARG A 309 1.85 0.66 6.92
CA ARG A 309 3.23 0.21 6.65
C ARG A 309 3.85 -0.49 7.86
N ARG A 310 3.61 0.02 9.08
CA ARG A 310 4.02 -0.62 10.33
C ARG A 310 3.28 -1.95 10.55
N LEU A 311 1.95 -1.96 10.43
CA LEU A 311 1.14 -3.17 10.62
C LEU A 311 1.54 -4.29 9.63
N LEU A 312 1.86 -3.93 8.38
CA LEU A 312 2.40 -4.88 7.41
C LEU A 312 3.75 -5.46 7.86
N ALA A 313 4.64 -4.65 8.45
CA ALA A 313 5.93 -5.10 8.97
C ALA A 313 5.79 -6.05 10.18
N GLU A 314 4.72 -5.89 10.96
CA GLU A 314 4.41 -6.68 12.15
C GLU A 314 3.48 -7.89 11.86
N SER A 315 2.94 -7.97 10.64
CA SER A 315 1.97 -8.98 10.25
C SER A 315 2.45 -10.43 10.42
N THR A 316 1.51 -11.30 10.78
CA THR A 316 1.73 -12.75 10.78
C THR A 316 1.50 -13.31 9.38
N VAL A 317 2.44 -14.10 8.90
CA VAL A 317 2.42 -14.66 7.55
C VAL A 317 2.02 -16.13 7.59
N TYR A 318 1.05 -16.52 6.77
CA TYR A 318 0.64 -17.91 6.57
C TYR A 318 0.79 -18.32 5.11
N MET A 319 1.37 -19.51 4.90
CA MET A 319 1.47 -20.18 3.60
C MET A 319 1.40 -21.69 3.80
N ASN A 320 0.71 -22.41 2.93
CA ASN A 320 0.63 -23.87 2.93
C ASN A 320 0.23 -24.49 4.28
N GLY A 321 -0.73 -23.89 5.00
CA GLY A 321 -1.19 -24.39 6.30
C GLY A 321 -0.28 -24.10 7.48
N MET A 322 0.81 -23.36 7.29
CA MET A 322 1.78 -23.09 8.35
C MET A 322 2.07 -21.60 8.48
N LYS A 323 2.31 -21.19 9.73
CA LYS A 323 2.90 -19.89 10.04
C LYS A 323 4.34 -19.86 9.54
N GLN A 324 4.69 -18.79 8.85
CA GLN A 324 5.97 -18.64 8.18
C GLN A 324 6.84 -17.68 8.99
N ASP A 325 8.09 -18.10 9.23
CA ASP A 325 9.10 -17.20 9.78
C ASP A 325 9.72 -16.40 8.63
N VAL A 326 9.39 -15.11 8.58
CA VAL A 326 9.90 -14.17 7.57
C VAL A 326 10.80 -13.20 8.31
N ASN A 327 12.07 -13.13 7.87
CA ASN A 327 13.08 -12.27 8.46
C ASN A 327 12.50 -10.89 8.79
N GLY A 328 12.66 -10.47 10.05
CA GLY A 328 12.15 -9.20 10.54
C GLY A 328 12.70 -8.03 9.73
N SER A 329 11.80 -7.22 9.18
CA SER A 329 12.08 -5.93 8.57
C SER A 329 11.21 -4.90 9.25
N SER A 330 11.76 -3.72 9.55
CA SER A 330 10.99 -2.57 10.04
C SER A 330 10.12 -1.94 8.94
N ASP A 331 10.33 -2.32 7.68
CA ASP A 331 9.57 -1.86 6.53
C ASP A 331 8.63 -2.95 6.00
N GLY A 332 7.34 -2.61 5.91
CA GLY A 332 6.27 -3.50 5.46
C GLY A 332 6.43 -3.96 4.01
N LYS A 333 6.87 -3.09 3.08
CA LYS A 333 7.09 -3.48 1.68
C LYS A 333 8.16 -4.57 1.58
N THR A 334 9.27 -4.40 2.29
CA THR A 334 10.36 -5.38 2.33
C THR A 334 9.89 -6.73 2.90
N ARG A 335 9.03 -6.73 3.93
CA ARG A 335 8.47 -7.96 4.49
C ARG A 335 7.58 -8.70 3.49
N VAL A 336 6.72 -7.99 2.75
CA VAL A 336 5.91 -8.56 1.67
C VAL A 336 6.81 -9.19 0.60
N ILE A 337 7.84 -8.49 0.14
CA ILE A 337 8.77 -8.99 -0.88
C ILE A 337 9.49 -10.27 -0.41
N ASN A 338 9.96 -10.30 0.84
CA ASN A 338 10.63 -11.45 1.43
C ASN A 338 9.70 -12.66 1.55
N ALA A 339 8.47 -12.45 2.05
CA ALA A 339 7.45 -13.49 2.11
C ALA A 339 7.10 -14.03 0.72
N PHE A 340 7.04 -13.15 -0.28
CA PHE A 340 6.76 -13.52 -1.67
C PHE A 340 7.86 -14.40 -2.29
N GLN A 341 9.13 -14.26 -1.87
CA GLN A 341 10.19 -15.17 -2.31
C GLN A 341 9.89 -16.63 -1.91
N ASN A 342 9.36 -16.83 -0.71
CA ASN A 342 8.98 -18.15 -0.21
C ASN A 342 7.74 -18.68 -0.96
N LEU A 343 6.80 -17.79 -1.28
CA LEU A 343 5.62 -18.15 -2.09
C LEU A 343 6.02 -18.70 -3.45
N ILE A 344 6.96 -18.06 -4.15
CA ILE A 344 7.44 -18.52 -5.46
C ILE A 344 8.04 -19.94 -5.37
N LYS A 345 8.84 -20.20 -4.34
CA LYS A 345 9.45 -21.53 -4.12
C LYS A 345 8.40 -22.62 -3.87
N LEU A 346 7.32 -22.26 -3.16
CA LEU A 346 6.21 -23.16 -2.85
C LEU A 346 5.30 -23.40 -4.07
N ALA A 347 5.00 -22.35 -4.83
CA ALA A 347 4.16 -22.40 -6.01
C ALA A 347 4.84 -23.15 -7.17
N TYR A 348 6.17 -22.96 -7.31
CA TYR A 348 6.97 -23.44 -8.42
C TYR A 348 8.15 -24.32 -7.97
N PRO A 349 7.88 -25.52 -7.41
CA PRO A 349 8.94 -26.41 -6.92
C PRO A 349 9.90 -26.88 -8.01
N ASN A 350 9.47 -26.90 -9.28
CA ASN A 350 10.30 -27.29 -10.42
C ASN A 350 11.07 -26.10 -11.04
N LEU A 351 10.98 -24.89 -10.46
CA LEU A 351 11.79 -23.76 -10.91
C LEU A 351 13.30 -24.01 -10.69
N LYS A 352 13.64 -24.80 -9.66
CA LYS A 352 15.01 -25.21 -9.33
C LYS A 352 15.73 -25.95 -10.46
N MET A 353 14.97 -26.56 -11.39
CA MET A 353 15.52 -27.28 -12.56
C MET A 353 16.33 -26.35 -13.47
N LEU A 354 16.04 -25.04 -13.46
CA LEU A 354 16.80 -24.03 -14.21
C LEU A 354 18.18 -23.74 -13.60
N GLY A 355 18.44 -24.21 -12.37
CA GLY A 355 19.65 -23.91 -11.64
C GLY A 355 19.80 -22.42 -11.33
N LYS A 356 21.06 -21.95 -11.24
CA LYS A 356 21.41 -20.54 -10.99
C LYS A 356 21.58 -19.72 -12.26
N THR A 357 21.27 -20.30 -13.43
CA THR A 357 21.48 -19.65 -14.71
C THR A 357 20.39 -18.62 -14.98
N ILE A 358 20.81 -17.40 -15.32
CA ILE A 358 19.90 -16.35 -15.76
C ILE A 358 19.92 -16.35 -17.29
N PHE A 359 18.75 -16.60 -17.87
CA PHE A 359 18.54 -16.67 -19.30
C PHE A 359 18.07 -15.33 -19.83
N SER A 360 18.77 -14.80 -20.82
CA SER A 360 18.42 -13.57 -21.54
C SER A 360 18.28 -13.84 -23.04
N GLU A 361 17.80 -12.86 -23.79
CA GLU A 361 17.83 -12.91 -25.25
C GLU A 361 19.24 -13.14 -25.79
N GLU A 362 20.26 -12.50 -25.22
CA GLU A 362 21.67 -12.75 -25.55
C GLU A 362 22.09 -14.20 -25.28
N THR A 363 21.52 -14.85 -24.27
CA THR A 363 21.79 -16.26 -23.99
C THR A 363 21.22 -17.15 -25.11
N ILE A 364 20.02 -16.85 -25.61
CA ILE A 364 19.43 -17.58 -26.74
C ILE A 364 20.29 -17.38 -28.00
N LYS A 365 20.68 -16.14 -28.29
CA LYS A 365 21.56 -15.81 -29.43
C LYS A 365 22.91 -16.53 -29.34
N SER A 366 23.52 -16.59 -28.16
CA SER A 366 24.82 -17.25 -27.98
C SER A 366 24.70 -18.77 -28.14
N ILE A 367 23.65 -19.39 -27.61
CA ILE A 367 23.38 -20.83 -27.76
C ILE A 367 23.23 -21.18 -29.24
N ILE A 368 22.39 -20.45 -29.98
CA ILE A 368 22.15 -20.77 -31.40
C ILE A 368 23.43 -20.60 -32.24
N LYS A 369 24.23 -19.55 -31.99
CA LYS A 369 25.42 -19.23 -32.79
C LYS A 369 26.65 -20.09 -32.47
N SER A 370 26.68 -20.77 -31.33
CA SER A 370 27.84 -21.59 -30.95
C SER A 370 27.80 -22.98 -31.60
N ARG A 371 28.97 -23.58 -31.76
CA ARG A 371 29.10 -24.95 -32.28
C ARG A 371 28.80 -25.95 -31.16
N GLN A 372 28.28 -27.12 -31.53
CA GLN A 372 27.86 -28.15 -30.58
C GLN A 372 29.00 -28.56 -29.63
N ASP A 373 30.22 -28.76 -30.18
CA ASP A 373 31.42 -29.15 -29.43
C ASP A 373 31.90 -28.10 -28.42
N ASP A 374 31.63 -26.80 -28.67
CA ASP A 374 32.03 -25.71 -27.79
C ASP A 374 31.07 -25.52 -26.60
N LEU A 375 29.81 -25.94 -26.75
CA LEU A 375 28.75 -25.79 -25.74
C LEU A 375 28.58 -27.03 -24.87
N PHE A 376 28.74 -28.21 -25.46
CA PHE A 376 28.44 -29.49 -24.85
C PHE A 376 29.67 -30.37 -25.03
N GLY A 377 30.30 -30.76 -23.91
CA GLY A 377 31.26 -31.87 -23.97
C GLY A 377 30.58 -33.08 -24.64
N THR A 378 31.37 -33.90 -25.34
CA THR A 378 30.93 -34.94 -26.30
C THR A 378 29.99 -36.05 -25.78
N ASP A 379 29.35 -35.91 -24.61
CA ASP A 379 28.46 -36.90 -24.01
C ASP A 379 27.08 -36.34 -23.60
N ASP A 380 26.05 -37.19 -23.80
CA ASP A 380 24.66 -37.01 -23.32
C ASP A 380 24.56 -36.92 -21.77
N THR A 381 25.64 -37.24 -21.04
CA THR A 381 25.73 -37.10 -19.56
C THR A 381 25.69 -35.65 -19.08
N THR A 382 25.77 -34.68 -20.00
CA THR A 382 25.74 -33.24 -19.72
C THR A 382 24.35 -32.61 -19.84
N MET A 383 23.30 -33.37 -20.16
CA MET A 383 21.94 -32.84 -20.30
C MET A 383 21.34 -32.48 -18.93
N SER A 384 20.85 -31.25 -18.80
CA SER A 384 20.24 -30.75 -17.58
C SER A 384 18.86 -31.38 -17.33
N GLU A 385 18.42 -31.34 -16.07
CA GLU A 385 17.07 -31.77 -15.67
C GLU A 385 15.99 -31.03 -16.48
N ALA A 386 16.17 -29.73 -16.72
CA ALA A 386 15.24 -28.91 -17.48
C ALA A 386 15.17 -29.29 -18.98
N GLU A 387 16.30 -29.61 -19.61
CA GLU A 387 16.36 -30.12 -20.99
C GLU A 387 15.65 -31.48 -21.10
N SER A 388 15.94 -32.39 -20.17
CA SER A 388 15.33 -33.72 -20.12
C SER A 388 13.82 -33.64 -19.98
N GLU A 389 13.33 -32.79 -19.07
CA GLU A 389 11.92 -32.60 -18.82
C GLU A 389 11.18 -32.02 -20.03
N MET A 390 11.76 -30.99 -20.68
CA MET A 390 11.17 -30.43 -21.91
C MET A 390 11.08 -31.48 -23.03
N LEU A 391 12.15 -32.24 -23.24
CA LEU A 391 12.18 -33.29 -24.25
C LEU A 391 11.15 -34.39 -23.95
N ASN A 392 11.00 -34.80 -22.69
CA ASN A 392 9.98 -35.76 -22.25
C ASN A 392 8.55 -35.29 -22.55
N ILE A 393 8.25 -34.01 -22.30
CA ILE A 393 6.94 -33.42 -22.61
C ILE A 393 6.66 -33.45 -24.12
N ILE A 394 7.65 -33.07 -24.93
CA ILE A 394 7.55 -33.08 -26.39
C ILE A 394 7.33 -34.52 -26.91
N HIS A 395 8.09 -35.49 -26.41
CA HIS A 395 7.89 -36.91 -26.76
C HIS A 395 6.52 -37.42 -26.34
N ARG A 396 6.04 -37.07 -25.14
CA ARG A 396 4.72 -37.47 -24.65
C ARG A 396 3.61 -36.96 -25.56
N ARG A 397 3.66 -35.67 -25.92
CA ARG A 397 2.70 -35.05 -26.84
C ARG A 397 2.73 -35.70 -28.22
N LYS A 398 3.92 -35.95 -28.77
CA LYS A 398 4.07 -36.67 -30.06
C LYS A 398 3.50 -38.07 -30.01
N LYS A 399 3.71 -38.84 -28.93
CA LYS A 399 3.09 -40.17 -28.72
C LYS A 399 1.57 -40.10 -28.67
N GLN A 400 1.02 -38.98 -28.21
CA GLN A 400 -0.42 -38.69 -28.20
C GLN A 400 -0.93 -38.12 -29.52
N SER A 401 -0.08 -38.01 -30.55
CA SER A 401 -0.37 -37.37 -31.85
C SER A 401 -0.71 -35.87 -31.77
N ASP A 402 -0.32 -35.21 -30.68
CA ASP A 402 -0.46 -33.77 -30.51
C ASP A 402 0.72 -33.03 -31.13
N ARG A 403 0.43 -31.93 -31.83
CA ARG A 403 1.45 -30.97 -32.26
C ARG A 403 1.94 -30.17 -31.05
N THR A 404 3.21 -29.80 -31.05
CA THR A 404 3.79 -28.98 -29.98
C THR A 404 4.34 -27.69 -30.58
N SER A 405 3.68 -26.58 -30.32
CA SER A 405 4.14 -25.23 -30.69
C SER A 405 4.98 -24.60 -29.58
N LEU A 406 5.68 -23.52 -29.89
CA LEU A 406 6.34 -22.69 -28.89
C LEU A 406 5.33 -22.17 -27.85
N VAL A 407 4.12 -21.77 -28.27
CA VAL A 407 3.04 -21.34 -27.36
C VAL A 407 2.68 -22.45 -26.36
N ASP A 408 2.54 -23.70 -26.82
CA ASP A 408 2.21 -24.83 -25.95
C ASP A 408 3.28 -25.04 -24.86
N LEU A 409 4.56 -24.97 -25.24
CA LEU A 409 5.66 -25.11 -24.29
C LEU A 409 5.69 -23.95 -23.29
N ARG A 410 5.52 -22.71 -23.77
CA ARG A 410 5.44 -21.54 -22.89
C ARG A 410 4.32 -21.70 -21.88
N ASP A 411 3.12 -22.00 -22.33
CA ASP A 411 1.93 -22.05 -21.47
C ASP A 411 1.98 -23.23 -20.49
N TYR A 412 2.64 -24.34 -20.85
CA TYR A 412 2.88 -25.48 -19.97
C TYR A 412 3.92 -25.16 -18.89
N PHE A 413 5.11 -24.68 -19.30
CA PHE A 413 6.23 -24.46 -18.39
C PHE A 413 6.15 -23.16 -17.59
N SER A 414 5.33 -22.19 -18.00
CA SER A 414 5.12 -20.96 -17.20
C SER A 414 4.14 -21.14 -16.04
N ARG A 415 3.38 -22.25 -15.98
CA ARG A 415 2.44 -22.54 -14.89
C ARG A 415 3.06 -23.43 -13.81
N LYS A 416 2.36 -23.59 -12.69
CA LYS A 416 2.73 -24.58 -11.67
C LYS A 416 2.77 -26.00 -12.27
N PRO A 417 3.75 -26.84 -11.89
CA PRO A 417 4.77 -26.63 -10.85
C PRO A 417 6.07 -25.94 -11.32
N TYR A 418 6.17 -25.49 -12.57
CA TYR A 418 7.44 -25.05 -13.17
C TYR A 418 7.72 -23.55 -12.98
N GLY A 419 6.76 -22.69 -13.34
CA GLY A 419 6.93 -21.23 -13.23
C GLY A 419 8.09 -20.66 -14.05
N TRP A 420 8.50 -21.34 -15.13
CA TRP A 420 9.61 -20.90 -15.96
C TRP A 420 9.22 -19.67 -16.78
N TYR A 421 10.15 -18.71 -16.83
CA TYR A 421 10.01 -17.52 -17.64
C TYR A 421 10.42 -17.80 -19.08
N GLN A 422 9.86 -17.02 -20.00
CA GLN A 422 9.94 -17.26 -21.44
C GLN A 422 11.38 -17.46 -21.95
N ASN A 423 12.34 -16.61 -21.53
CA ASN A 423 13.72 -16.73 -21.98
C ASN A 423 14.40 -18.02 -21.52
N ALA A 424 14.03 -18.57 -20.36
CA ALA A 424 14.51 -19.87 -19.93
C ALA A 424 13.97 -20.99 -20.82
N ILE A 425 12.66 -20.96 -21.12
CA ILE A 425 11.99 -21.93 -21.99
C ILE A 425 12.65 -21.93 -23.38
N TRP A 426 12.86 -20.76 -23.98
CA TRP A 426 13.53 -20.62 -25.27
C TRP A 426 14.99 -21.05 -25.24
N SER A 427 15.72 -20.73 -24.17
CA SER A 427 17.12 -21.15 -24.05
C SER A 427 17.23 -22.67 -23.95
N ILE A 428 16.32 -23.33 -23.22
CA ILE A 428 16.29 -24.80 -23.13
C ILE A 428 15.94 -25.41 -24.49
N ALA A 429 14.92 -24.87 -25.16
CA ALA A 429 14.54 -25.33 -26.50
C ALA A 429 15.69 -25.15 -27.51
N ALA A 430 16.41 -24.02 -27.45
CA ALA A 430 17.59 -23.75 -28.26
C ALA A 430 18.74 -24.73 -27.97
N LYS A 431 19.00 -25.07 -26.70
CA LYS A 431 20.02 -26.07 -26.34
C LYS A 431 19.66 -27.44 -26.90
N LEU A 432 18.40 -27.87 -26.75
CA LEU A 432 17.93 -29.15 -27.29
C LEU A 432 18.01 -29.20 -28.82
N TYR A 433 17.77 -28.09 -29.50
CA TYR A 433 18.00 -27.96 -30.94
C TYR A 433 19.49 -28.13 -31.29
N LYS A 434 20.40 -27.42 -30.60
CA LYS A 434 21.86 -27.53 -30.84
C LYS A 434 22.46 -28.89 -30.44
N ARG A 435 21.77 -29.66 -29.59
CA ARG A 435 22.10 -31.06 -29.27
C ARG A 435 21.50 -32.06 -30.27
N ASN A 436 20.87 -31.61 -31.36
CA ASN A 436 20.17 -32.45 -32.34
C ASN A 436 19.08 -33.35 -31.72
N LYS A 437 18.48 -32.95 -30.60
CA LYS A 437 17.35 -33.68 -29.99
C LYS A 437 15.99 -33.13 -30.46
N LEU A 438 15.94 -31.87 -30.90
CA LEU A 438 14.74 -31.21 -31.44
C LEU A 438 14.98 -30.56 -32.81
N GLU A 439 13.95 -30.59 -33.65
CA GLU A 439 13.86 -29.88 -34.92
C GLU A 439 12.73 -28.86 -34.85
N PHE A 440 12.93 -27.69 -35.46
CA PHE A 440 11.95 -26.62 -35.54
C PHE A 440 11.37 -26.57 -36.96
N LYS A 441 10.06 -26.39 -37.06
CA LYS A 441 9.34 -26.31 -38.34
C LYS A 441 8.40 -25.10 -38.39
N GLN A 442 8.27 -24.49 -39.56
CA GLN A 442 7.23 -23.53 -39.91
C GLN A 442 6.69 -23.87 -41.30
N ASP A 443 5.36 -23.89 -41.47
CA ASP A 443 4.70 -24.18 -42.75
C ASP A 443 5.23 -25.46 -43.45
N SER A 444 5.60 -26.47 -42.65
CA SER A 444 6.23 -27.75 -43.06
C SER A 444 7.72 -27.71 -43.44
N ASN A 445 8.34 -26.54 -43.45
CA ASN A 445 9.78 -26.38 -43.69
C ASN A 445 10.57 -26.47 -42.40
N LEU A 446 11.68 -27.20 -42.43
CA LEU A 446 12.67 -27.20 -41.34
C LEU A 446 13.39 -25.85 -41.29
N LEU A 447 13.60 -25.33 -40.08
CA LEU A 447 14.33 -24.10 -39.86
C LEU A 447 15.83 -24.39 -39.69
N ASP A 448 16.67 -23.50 -40.22
CA ASP A 448 18.10 -23.41 -39.94
C ASP A 448 18.37 -22.53 -38.70
N ASP A 449 19.63 -22.34 -38.33
CA ASP A 449 20.01 -21.58 -37.12
C ASP A 449 19.42 -20.15 -37.11
N ASP A 450 19.45 -19.44 -38.25
CA ASP A 450 18.88 -18.10 -38.37
C ASP A 450 17.35 -18.12 -38.29
N GLY A 451 16.71 -19.11 -38.93
CA GLY A 451 15.27 -19.35 -38.85
C GLY A 451 14.81 -19.65 -37.43
N VAL A 452 15.52 -20.53 -36.70
CA VAL A 452 15.24 -20.86 -35.30
C VAL A 452 15.41 -19.64 -34.41
N LEU A 453 16.48 -18.88 -34.59
CA LEU A 453 16.69 -17.65 -33.82
C LEU A 453 15.56 -16.65 -34.05
N ASN A 454 15.18 -16.41 -35.30
CA ASN A 454 14.06 -15.53 -35.63
C ASN A 454 12.73 -16.04 -35.01
N ALA A 455 12.49 -17.36 -35.06
CA ALA A 455 11.31 -17.98 -34.50
C ALA A 455 11.20 -17.82 -32.97
N LEU A 456 12.32 -17.89 -32.24
CA LEU A 456 12.37 -17.72 -30.78
C LEU A 456 12.30 -16.23 -30.36
N MET A 457 12.80 -15.32 -31.19
CA MET A 457 12.83 -13.88 -30.90
C MET A 457 11.54 -13.15 -31.30
N ASN A 458 10.77 -13.69 -32.26
CA ASN A 458 9.56 -13.06 -32.76
C ASN A 458 8.29 -13.73 -32.23
N ASN A 459 7.63 -13.07 -31.28
CA ASN A 459 6.40 -13.52 -30.65
C ASN A 459 5.23 -13.82 -31.62
N ARG A 460 5.19 -13.20 -32.81
CA ARG A 460 4.17 -13.47 -33.82
C ARG A 460 4.31 -14.87 -34.44
N LEU A 461 5.50 -15.45 -34.36
CA LEU A 461 5.82 -16.76 -34.92
C LEU A 461 5.58 -17.91 -33.94
N TYR A 462 5.40 -17.64 -32.64
CA TYR A 462 5.33 -18.69 -31.62
C TYR A 462 4.22 -19.72 -31.86
N SER A 463 3.08 -19.29 -32.38
CA SER A 463 1.97 -20.21 -32.66
C SER A 463 2.21 -21.09 -33.90
N ASN A 464 2.97 -20.59 -34.89
CA ASN A 464 3.27 -21.33 -36.13
C ASN A 464 4.57 -22.14 -36.06
N THR A 465 5.44 -21.87 -35.08
CA THR A 465 6.67 -22.64 -34.89
C THR A 465 6.40 -23.92 -34.13
N LEU A 466 6.53 -25.06 -34.80
CA LEU A 466 6.37 -26.39 -34.25
C LEU A 466 7.73 -27.00 -33.88
N LEU A 467 7.76 -27.75 -32.78
CA LEU A 467 8.93 -28.50 -32.32
C LEU A 467 8.63 -29.98 -32.42
N GLU A 468 9.53 -30.71 -33.06
CA GLU A 468 9.47 -32.16 -33.17
C GLU A 468 10.74 -32.79 -32.62
N PRO A 469 10.64 -33.87 -31.83
CA PRO A 469 11.81 -34.61 -31.43
C PRO A 469 12.35 -35.37 -32.63
N LEU A 470 13.68 -35.32 -32.80
CA LEU A 470 14.35 -36.17 -33.79
C LEU A 470 14.16 -37.63 -33.38
N VAL A 471 14.04 -38.47 -34.40
CA VAL A 471 14.07 -39.92 -34.19
C VAL A 471 15.52 -40.29 -33.91
N GLU A 472 15.80 -40.82 -32.73
CA GLU A 472 17.10 -41.45 -32.48
C GLU A 472 17.26 -42.62 -33.45
N ILE A 473 18.17 -42.46 -34.41
CA ILE A 473 18.53 -43.50 -35.37
C ILE A 473 19.51 -44.44 -34.66
N ASP A 474 19.26 -45.75 -34.74
CA ASP A 474 20.14 -46.76 -34.12
C ASP A 474 21.59 -46.51 -34.56
N PRO A 475 22.54 -46.30 -33.63
CA PRO A 475 23.95 -46.11 -33.96
C PRO A 475 24.54 -47.21 -34.84
N LYS A 476 23.98 -48.42 -34.82
CA LYS A 476 24.34 -49.50 -35.75
C LYS A 476 24.04 -49.13 -37.20
N LEU A 477 22.86 -48.56 -37.47
CA LEU A 477 22.47 -48.13 -38.81
C LEU A 477 23.35 -46.98 -39.32
N ILE A 478 23.77 -46.08 -38.43
CA ILE A 478 24.69 -44.99 -38.77
C ILE A 478 26.07 -45.56 -39.15
N LYS A 479 26.58 -46.53 -38.37
CA LYS A 479 27.84 -47.21 -38.68
C LYS A 479 27.77 -47.98 -39.99
N GLU A 480 26.69 -48.72 -40.22
CA GLU A 480 26.46 -49.45 -41.48
C GLU A 480 26.44 -48.48 -42.68
N LEU A 481 25.73 -47.36 -42.56
CA LEU A 481 25.68 -46.35 -43.61
C LEU A 481 27.05 -45.70 -43.87
N ALA A 482 27.83 -45.43 -42.82
CA ALA A 482 29.19 -44.92 -42.95
C ALA A 482 30.14 -45.95 -43.59
N THR A 483 29.97 -47.25 -43.30
CA THR A 483 30.70 -48.33 -43.98
C THR A 483 30.37 -48.35 -45.47
N VAL A 484 29.08 -48.24 -45.83
CA VAL A 484 28.66 -48.15 -47.24
C VAL A 484 29.25 -46.92 -47.94
N TYR A 485 29.35 -45.78 -47.24
CA TYR A 485 30.00 -44.59 -47.79
C TYR A 485 31.49 -44.86 -48.09
N ASN A 486 32.19 -45.46 -47.14
CA ASN A 486 33.60 -45.80 -47.30
C ASN A 486 33.84 -46.77 -48.45
N GLU A 487 32.98 -47.78 -48.61
CA GLU A 487 33.08 -48.75 -49.70
C GLU A 487 32.75 -48.13 -51.07
N PHE A 488 31.84 -47.15 -51.12
CA PHE A 488 31.42 -46.54 -52.38
C PHE A 488 32.40 -45.47 -52.90
N PHE A 489 32.97 -44.66 -51.99
CA PHE A 489 33.87 -43.55 -52.34
C PHE A 489 35.35 -43.84 -52.08
N ASP A 490 35.67 -45.00 -51.48
CA ASP A 490 37.03 -45.44 -51.12
C ASP A 490 37.77 -44.46 -50.16
N GLU A 491 36.99 -43.69 -49.37
CA GLU A 491 37.47 -42.68 -48.42
C GLU A 491 36.71 -42.78 -47.09
N THR A 492 37.34 -42.35 -45.99
CA THR A 492 36.67 -42.40 -44.67
C THR A 492 35.62 -41.30 -44.55
N CYS A 493 34.39 -41.66 -44.18
CA CYS A 493 33.30 -40.72 -43.98
C CYS A 493 33.70 -39.64 -42.95
N PRO A 494 33.69 -38.34 -43.32
CA PRO A 494 34.21 -37.27 -42.47
C PRO A 494 33.25 -36.88 -41.33
N VAL A 495 32.04 -37.42 -41.32
CA VAL A 495 30.94 -37.04 -40.43
C VAL A 495 30.38 -38.27 -39.71
N LYS A 496 29.87 -38.05 -38.49
CA LYS A 496 29.41 -39.13 -37.59
C LYS A 496 27.91 -39.10 -37.30
N GLU A 497 27.24 -38.01 -37.63
CA GLU A 497 25.81 -37.81 -37.40
C GLU A 497 24.98 -38.35 -38.57
N ALA A 498 23.86 -39.01 -38.27
CA ALA A 498 23.07 -39.75 -39.26
C ALA A 498 22.66 -38.90 -40.49
N ARG A 499 22.22 -37.66 -40.25
CA ARG A 499 21.79 -36.72 -41.29
C ARG A 499 22.95 -36.25 -42.15
N ASP A 500 24.11 -36.04 -41.55
CA ASP A 500 25.30 -35.56 -42.26
C ASP A 500 25.93 -36.68 -43.07
N VAL A 501 25.99 -37.92 -42.54
CA VAL A 501 26.41 -39.10 -43.29
C VAL A 501 25.53 -39.29 -44.52
N ALA A 502 24.19 -39.17 -44.38
CA ALA A 502 23.28 -39.28 -45.52
C ALA A 502 23.46 -38.16 -46.55
N ASN A 503 23.79 -36.94 -46.12
CA ASN A 503 24.06 -35.83 -47.04
C ASN A 503 25.44 -35.92 -47.69
N ALA A 504 26.42 -36.61 -47.08
CA ALA A 504 27.73 -36.82 -47.67
C ALA A 504 27.66 -37.58 -49.01
N PHE A 505 26.65 -38.45 -49.20
CA PHE A 505 26.41 -39.15 -50.47
C PHE A 505 25.88 -38.27 -51.61
N LYS A 506 25.43 -37.04 -51.32
CA LYS A 506 24.89 -36.12 -52.35
C LYS A 506 25.96 -35.27 -53.03
N ASN A 507 27.13 -35.17 -52.41
CA ASN A 507 28.33 -34.54 -52.98
C ASN A 507 29.18 -35.61 -53.64
#